data_AF-A0A917T010-F1
#
_entry.id   AF-A0A917T010-F1
#
_cell.length_a   1.000
_cell.length_b   1.000
_cell.length_c   1.000
_cell.angle_alpha   90.00
_cell.angle_beta   90.00
_cell.angle_gamma   90.00
#
_symmetry.space_group_name_H-M   'P 1'
#
loop_
_entity.id
_entity.type
_entity.pdbx_description
1 polymer ?
#
loop_
_entity_poly.entity_id
_entity_poly.type
_entity_poly.pdbx_seq_one_letter_code
_entity_poly.pdbx_strand_id
1 'polypeptide(L)'
;MTTRLQEALTELAGDARPPATAGLWVQGRRRRRRRRWTAGGLALIALAAVAGPALLVRPGPPAAVPGDGGGPAVPRRFEPARPWQELAERDPNGPVMLTFVNVQGRLSLPARPVTVIGQDGSFRGSARLGRLSPDGRFLAQPDRIVDLSTNAVVPIDASFGSVADWSPDGRQLLMTSPTGATVVEAATGHGERLGVGSPSGGAFSPDGRRVALAESDQVTVVDAATGDAAARVPYGAWQRFAGWDATGGRLIFLVAEQCPWSECGRDATSRDSALALLARQRWHLRFVDVATGAATDESRTGRSGWPDRLIGWHDGAAIWIVDGRTIQAVRPGEPAAVLAEGPSRAEQLDVARDLVVAGRFGGPDLDAPLTPLREEWRWLLAVVATLVAVAGLAVAVRRRPLTGRRRTPPHPT
;
A
#
# COMPACT_ATOMS: atom_id res chain seq x y z
N MET A 1 22.99 -59.08 82.71
CA MET A 1 23.23 -57.83 81.97
C MET A 1 21.96 -56.98 82.06
N THR A 2 21.86 -55.88 82.80
CA THR A 2 22.66 -55.35 83.91
C THR A 2 21.89 -54.13 84.39
N THR A 3 21.49 -54.11 85.66
CA THR A 3 20.96 -52.94 86.38
C THR A 3 21.91 -51.73 86.25
N ARG A 4 23.22 -52.00 86.06
CA ARG A 4 24.27 -51.02 85.71
C ARG A 4 24.06 -50.29 84.38
N LEU A 5 23.41 -50.91 83.38
CA LEU A 5 23.11 -50.24 82.10
C LEU A 5 21.98 -49.22 82.29
N GLN A 6 21.06 -49.53 83.20
CA GLN A 6 19.91 -48.68 83.50
C GLN A 6 20.35 -47.46 84.31
N GLU A 7 21.21 -47.66 85.33
CA GLU A 7 21.85 -46.56 86.07
C GLU A 7 22.68 -45.65 85.15
N ALA A 8 23.53 -46.22 84.30
CA ALA A 8 24.35 -45.46 83.36
C ALA A 8 23.52 -44.64 82.36
N LEU A 9 22.37 -45.16 81.91
CA LEU A 9 21.46 -44.43 81.02
C LEU A 9 20.68 -43.31 81.74
N THR A 10 20.32 -43.49 83.02
CA THR A 10 19.74 -42.39 83.82
C THR A 10 20.75 -41.30 84.16
N GLU A 11 22.01 -41.64 84.36
CA GLU A 11 23.09 -40.67 84.62
C GLU A 11 23.40 -39.84 83.36
N LEU A 12 23.47 -40.49 82.18
CA LEU A 12 23.60 -39.82 80.87
C LEU A 12 22.39 -38.96 80.49
N ALA A 13 21.19 -39.29 80.97
CA ALA A 13 19.98 -38.49 80.76
C ALA A 13 19.94 -37.23 81.65
N GLY A 14 20.63 -37.24 82.80
CA GLY A 14 20.75 -36.08 83.69
C GLY A 14 21.67 -34.98 83.15
N ASP A 15 22.71 -35.34 82.38
CA ASP A 15 23.67 -34.41 81.79
C ASP A 15 23.27 -33.85 80.41
N ALA A 16 22.18 -34.36 79.83
CA ALA A 16 21.67 -33.89 78.55
C ALA A 16 20.96 -32.53 78.73
N ARG A 17 21.67 -31.43 78.45
CA ARG A 17 21.02 -30.10 78.31
C ARG A 17 19.90 -30.18 77.26
N PRO A 18 18.69 -29.69 77.54
CA PRO A 18 17.60 -29.74 76.58
C PRO A 18 18.01 -28.99 75.31
N PRO A 19 17.71 -29.50 74.10
CA PRO A 19 18.01 -28.77 72.88
C PRO A 19 17.25 -27.44 72.93
N ALA A 20 17.97 -26.33 72.69
CA ALA A 20 17.40 -24.99 72.63
C ALA A 20 16.46 -24.87 71.42
N THR A 21 15.26 -25.42 71.56
CA THR A 21 14.20 -25.44 70.54
C THR A 21 13.30 -24.22 70.63
N ALA A 22 13.42 -23.43 71.72
CA ALA A 22 12.72 -22.18 71.95
C ALA A 22 13.21 -21.08 70.99
N GLY A 23 12.74 -21.11 69.75
CA GLY A 23 12.98 -20.06 68.77
C GLY A 23 13.08 -20.54 67.33
N LEU A 24 13.45 -21.80 67.10
CA LEU A 24 13.58 -22.36 65.74
C LEU A 24 12.23 -22.43 65.03
N TRP A 25 11.15 -22.76 65.75
CA TRP A 25 9.80 -22.75 65.20
C TRP A 25 9.36 -21.32 64.84
N VAL A 26 9.68 -20.32 65.68
CA VAL A 26 9.34 -18.90 65.44
C VAL A 26 10.16 -18.33 64.28
N GLN A 27 11.45 -18.67 64.17
CA GLN A 27 12.30 -18.30 63.03
C GLN A 27 11.85 -18.98 61.73
N GLY A 28 11.42 -20.24 61.78
CA GLY A 28 10.83 -20.96 60.65
C GLY A 28 9.50 -20.35 60.18
N ARG A 29 8.61 -20.00 61.12
CA ARG A 29 7.32 -19.33 60.84
C ARG A 29 7.52 -17.95 60.21
N ARG A 30 8.49 -17.17 60.71
CA ARG A 30 8.86 -15.85 60.16
C ARG A 30 9.50 -15.96 58.76
N ARG A 31 10.36 -16.95 58.51
CA ARG A 31 10.94 -17.20 57.18
C ARG A 31 9.89 -17.66 56.16
N ARG A 32 8.96 -18.55 56.54
CA ARG A 32 7.86 -18.98 55.66
C ARG A 32 6.86 -17.85 55.38
N ARG A 33 6.50 -17.03 56.39
CA ARG A 33 5.70 -15.82 56.15
C ARG A 33 6.41 -14.88 55.19
N ARG A 34 7.69 -14.53 55.42
CA ARG A 34 8.43 -13.63 54.53
C ARG A 34 8.52 -14.15 53.09
N ARG A 35 8.76 -15.45 52.88
CA ARG A 35 8.75 -16.06 51.53
C ARG A 35 7.37 -16.04 50.87
N ARG A 36 6.29 -16.23 51.63
CA ARG A 36 4.91 -16.12 51.13
C ARG A 36 4.53 -14.68 50.78
N TRP A 37 4.98 -13.69 51.56
CA TRP A 37 4.78 -12.27 51.26
C TRP A 37 5.56 -11.84 50.01
N THR A 38 6.80 -12.32 49.81
CA THR A 38 7.58 -12.03 48.59
C THR A 38 7.01 -12.72 47.35
N ALA A 39 6.52 -13.96 47.49
CA ALA A 39 5.88 -14.68 46.37
C ALA A 39 4.51 -14.09 46.02
N GLY A 40 3.70 -13.71 47.01
CA GLY A 40 2.41 -13.04 46.80
C GLY A 40 2.55 -11.64 46.20
N GLY A 41 3.57 -10.87 46.61
CA GLY A 41 3.88 -9.57 46.01
C GLY A 41 4.31 -9.68 44.55
N LEU A 42 5.15 -10.65 44.21
CA LEU A 42 5.56 -10.91 42.81
C LEU A 42 4.38 -11.37 41.95
N ALA A 43 3.47 -12.19 42.49
CA ALA A 43 2.28 -12.62 41.77
C ALA A 43 1.30 -11.46 41.51
N LEU A 44 1.10 -10.55 42.47
CA LEU A 44 0.25 -9.36 42.29
C LEU A 44 0.84 -8.36 41.30
N ILE A 45 2.16 -8.17 41.28
CA ILE A 45 2.84 -7.32 40.29
C ILE A 45 2.73 -7.93 38.89
N ALA A 46 2.89 -9.25 38.77
CA ALA A 46 2.69 -9.96 37.50
C ALA A 46 1.24 -9.87 37.01
N LEU A 47 0.26 -10.00 37.92
CA LEU A 47 -1.16 -9.87 37.55
C LEU A 47 -1.51 -8.44 37.13
N ALA A 48 -0.96 -7.42 37.80
CA ALA A 48 -1.14 -6.01 37.42
C ALA A 48 -0.46 -5.67 36.08
N ALA A 49 0.70 -6.27 35.79
CA ALA A 49 1.40 -6.12 34.52
C ALA A 49 0.67 -6.79 33.34
N VAL A 50 -0.13 -7.85 33.59
CA VAL A 50 -0.91 -8.56 32.58
C VAL A 50 -2.33 -7.98 32.42
N ALA A 51 -2.99 -7.55 33.50
CA ALA A 51 -4.36 -7.06 33.47
C ALA A 51 -4.50 -5.53 33.26
N GLY A 52 -3.50 -4.74 33.67
CA GLY A 52 -3.43 -3.29 33.42
C GLY A 52 -3.58 -2.88 31.95
N PRO A 53 -2.97 -3.59 30.97
CA PRO A 53 -3.19 -3.30 29.54
C PRO A 53 -4.62 -3.50 29.08
N ALA A 54 -5.25 -4.62 29.46
CA ALA A 54 -6.53 -5.05 28.91
C ALA A 54 -7.71 -4.15 29.36
N LEU A 55 -7.58 -3.49 30.51
CA LEU A 55 -8.61 -2.59 31.06
C LEU A 55 -8.51 -1.14 30.56
N LEU A 56 -7.42 -0.76 29.88
CA LEU A 56 -7.22 0.57 29.30
C LEU A 56 -7.49 0.63 27.79
N VAL A 57 -7.68 -0.52 27.14
CA VAL A 57 -8.11 -0.59 25.74
C VAL A 57 -9.60 -0.31 25.69
N ARG A 58 -9.98 0.95 25.49
CA ARG A 58 -11.26 1.22 24.83
C ARG A 58 -11.10 0.78 23.38
N PRO A 59 -12.04 0.00 22.80
CA PRO A 59 -12.03 -0.22 21.36
C PRO A 59 -12.00 1.16 20.70
N GLY A 60 -10.96 1.40 19.90
CA GLY A 60 -10.87 2.63 19.11
C GLY A 60 -12.17 2.75 18.29
N PRO A 61 -12.67 3.97 18.06
CA PRO A 61 -13.82 4.13 17.19
C PRO A 61 -13.50 3.42 15.86
N PRO A 62 -14.46 2.73 15.24
CA PRO A 62 -14.27 2.22 13.89
C PRO A 62 -13.73 3.36 13.03
N ALA A 63 -12.79 3.04 12.13
CA ALA A 63 -12.26 3.98 11.17
C ALA A 63 -13.42 4.83 10.66
N ALA A 64 -13.29 6.16 10.78
CA ALA A 64 -14.36 7.08 10.45
C ALA A 64 -14.88 6.71 9.06
N VAL A 65 -16.12 6.20 9.01
CA VAL A 65 -16.89 6.19 7.78
C VAL A 65 -16.91 7.64 7.33
N PRO A 66 -16.51 7.98 6.09
CA PRO A 66 -16.75 9.30 5.56
C PRO A 66 -18.27 9.54 5.54
N GLY A 67 -18.79 10.14 6.61
CA GLY A 67 -20.08 10.78 6.62
C GLY A 67 -19.91 12.12 5.92
N ASP A 68 -20.43 12.22 4.70
CA ASP A 68 -21.45 13.21 4.33
C ASP A 68 -21.72 13.12 2.80
N GLY A 69 -22.78 12.40 2.43
CA GLY A 69 -23.60 12.61 1.22
C GLY A 69 -23.02 12.44 -0.19
N GLY A 70 -21.70 12.34 -0.37
CA GLY A 70 -21.06 12.14 -1.67
C GLY A 70 -20.61 10.70 -1.84
N GLY A 71 -20.94 10.06 -2.96
CA GLY A 71 -20.35 8.76 -3.35
C GLY A 71 -18.82 8.80 -3.41
N PRO A 72 -18.17 7.66 -3.76
CA PRO A 72 -16.71 7.55 -3.74
C PRO A 72 -16.04 8.63 -4.58
N ALA A 73 -14.91 9.17 -4.08
CA ALA A 73 -14.16 10.23 -4.72
C ALA A 73 -12.66 10.09 -4.49
N VAL A 74 -11.88 10.34 -5.53
CA VAL A 74 -10.42 10.30 -5.52
C VAL A 74 -9.92 11.32 -4.49
N PRO A 75 -9.10 10.89 -3.51
CA PRO A 75 -8.60 11.78 -2.47
C PRO A 75 -7.63 12.80 -3.05
N ARG A 76 -7.49 13.98 -2.42
CA ARG A 76 -6.50 14.97 -2.88
C ARG A 76 -5.09 14.48 -2.61
N ARG A 77 -4.88 13.76 -1.52
CA ARG A 77 -3.62 13.12 -1.15
C ARG A 77 -3.83 11.69 -0.68
N PHE A 78 -2.90 10.83 -1.04
CA PHE A 78 -2.90 9.44 -0.57
C PHE A 78 -1.47 8.95 -0.36
N GLU A 79 -1.26 8.23 0.73
CA GLU A 79 0.02 7.62 1.09
C GLU A 79 -0.05 6.09 0.96
N PRO A 80 1.10 5.39 0.86
CA PRO A 80 1.09 3.94 0.85
C PRO A 80 0.49 3.39 2.13
N ALA A 81 -0.15 2.23 1.99
CA ALA A 81 -0.67 1.49 3.13
C ALA A 81 0.46 1.22 4.14
N ARG A 82 0.14 1.35 5.43
CA ARG A 82 1.04 0.90 6.50
C ARG A 82 1.05 -0.63 6.51
N PRO A 83 2.15 -1.28 6.98
CA PRO A 83 2.22 -2.74 7.02
C PRO A 83 1.02 -3.40 7.73
N TRP A 84 0.51 -2.81 8.82
CA TRP A 84 -0.66 -3.34 9.55
C TRP A 84 -2.00 -3.11 8.84
N GLN A 85 -2.09 -2.15 7.90
CA GLN A 85 -3.27 -1.96 7.06
C GLN A 85 -3.31 -3.01 5.94
N GLU A 86 -2.14 -3.46 5.45
CA GLU A 86 -2.04 -4.55 4.47
C GLU A 86 -2.24 -5.93 5.10
N LEU A 87 -1.88 -6.09 6.38
CA LEU A 87 -2.01 -7.34 7.14
C LEU A 87 -3.43 -7.62 7.65
N ALA A 88 -4.32 -6.62 7.62
CA ALA A 88 -5.74 -6.90 7.73
C ALA A 88 -6.16 -7.57 6.41
N GLU A 89 -5.96 -8.89 6.31
CA GLU A 89 -6.45 -9.73 5.22
C GLU A 89 -7.94 -9.46 5.04
N ARG A 90 -8.26 -8.50 4.19
CA ARG A 90 -9.62 -8.30 3.72
C ARG A 90 -9.70 -8.97 2.37
N ASP A 91 -10.50 -10.03 2.37
CA ASP A 91 -11.21 -10.58 1.21
C ASP A 91 -11.80 -9.46 0.33
N PRO A 92 -12.26 -9.76 -0.90
CA PRO A 92 -12.67 -8.73 -1.84
C PRO A 92 -13.71 -7.75 -1.26
N ASN A 93 -13.31 -6.49 -1.06
CA ASN A 93 -14.17 -5.41 -0.52
C ASN A 93 -14.83 -4.58 -1.63
N GLY A 94 -15.21 -5.21 -2.74
CA GLY A 94 -15.87 -4.50 -3.83
C GLY A 94 -14.96 -3.57 -4.65
N PRO A 95 -15.56 -2.64 -5.42
CA PRO A 95 -14.86 -1.83 -6.42
C PRO A 95 -13.69 -1.00 -5.87
N VAL A 96 -12.69 -0.85 -6.71
CA VAL A 96 -11.44 -0.13 -6.43
C VAL A 96 -11.51 1.26 -7.05
N MET A 97 -11.00 2.24 -6.30
CA MET A 97 -10.91 3.62 -6.76
C MET A 97 -9.60 3.86 -7.50
N LEU A 98 -8.48 3.43 -6.92
CA LEU A 98 -7.15 3.64 -7.48
C LEU A 98 -6.15 2.56 -7.05
N THR A 99 -5.10 2.39 -7.84
CA THR A 99 -3.97 1.49 -7.58
C THR A 99 -2.65 2.15 -7.93
N PHE A 100 -1.58 1.87 -7.19
CA PHE A 100 -0.24 2.33 -7.55
C PHE A 100 0.85 1.38 -7.03
N VAL A 101 2.02 1.39 -7.66
CA VAL A 101 3.21 0.72 -7.14
C VAL A 101 3.88 1.59 -6.11
N ASN A 102 4.24 1.02 -4.96
CA ASN A 102 5.08 1.69 -3.98
C ASN A 102 6.50 1.10 -4.00
N VAL A 103 7.50 1.92 -4.33
CA VAL A 103 8.92 1.51 -4.36
C VAL A 103 9.62 1.77 -3.01
N GLN A 104 8.89 1.76 -1.88
CA GLN A 104 9.51 1.94 -0.57
C GLN A 104 10.61 0.89 -0.31
N GLY A 105 11.78 1.39 0.09
CA GLY A 105 13.02 0.62 0.10
C GLY A 105 13.01 -0.55 1.09
N ARG A 106 13.24 -1.76 0.55
CA ARG A 106 14.00 -2.91 1.11
C ARG A 106 13.72 -3.45 2.52
N LEU A 107 12.88 -2.84 3.35
CA LEU A 107 12.64 -3.26 4.75
C LEU A 107 11.22 -3.75 5.03
N SER A 108 10.33 -3.79 4.04
CA SER A 108 9.03 -4.46 4.15
C SER A 108 9.13 -5.90 3.63
N LEU A 109 9.03 -6.88 4.52
CA LEU A 109 8.92 -8.30 4.18
C LEU A 109 7.46 -8.76 4.42
N PRO A 110 6.75 -9.40 3.46
CA PRO A 110 6.92 -9.29 1.99
C PRO A 110 5.59 -9.25 1.16
N ALA A 111 5.74 -9.07 -0.16
CA ALA A 111 5.02 -9.74 -1.27
C ALA A 111 4.04 -8.97 -2.18
N ARG A 112 3.62 -7.74 -1.87
CA ARG A 112 2.62 -7.03 -2.69
C ARG A 112 3.05 -5.60 -3.03
N PRO A 113 3.76 -5.35 -4.14
CA PRO A 113 4.29 -4.02 -4.47
C PRO A 113 3.20 -3.03 -4.87
N VAL A 114 1.97 -3.50 -5.09
CA VAL A 114 0.84 -2.69 -5.54
C VAL A 114 -0.07 -2.40 -4.37
N THR A 115 -0.25 -1.12 -4.04
CA THR A 115 -1.30 -0.68 -3.14
C THR A 115 -2.59 -0.51 -3.94
N VAL A 116 -3.68 -1.07 -3.41
CA VAL A 116 -5.03 -1.02 -3.95
C VAL A 116 -5.92 -0.31 -2.93
N ILE A 117 -6.61 0.74 -3.36
CA ILE A 117 -7.52 1.51 -2.51
C ILE A 117 -8.96 1.30 -3.00
N GLY A 118 -9.78 0.69 -2.15
CA GLY A 118 -11.22 0.50 -2.38
C GLY A 118 -11.97 1.82 -2.43
N GLN A 119 -13.12 1.84 -3.12
CA GLN A 119 -14.05 2.99 -3.10
C GLN A 119 -14.61 3.27 -1.69
N ASP A 120 -14.54 2.29 -0.78
CA ASP A 120 -14.84 2.40 0.64
C ASP A 120 -13.68 2.97 1.49
N GLY A 121 -12.54 3.30 0.87
CA GLY A 121 -11.32 3.76 1.55
C GLY A 121 -10.48 2.64 2.15
N SER A 122 -10.82 1.37 1.92
CA SER A 122 -10.02 0.23 2.41
C SER A 122 -8.72 0.07 1.62
N PHE A 123 -7.63 -0.24 2.33
CA PHE A 123 -6.34 -0.54 1.73
C PHE A 123 -6.14 -2.05 1.56
N ARG A 124 -5.54 -2.45 0.45
CA ARG A 124 -5.20 -3.84 0.14
C ARG A 124 -3.88 -3.88 -0.62
N GLY A 125 -3.11 -4.94 -0.46
CA GLY A 125 -1.98 -5.21 -1.34
C GLY A 125 -2.40 -6.07 -2.53
N SER A 126 -1.78 -5.88 -3.70
CA SER A 126 -1.77 -6.84 -4.81
C SER A 126 -0.33 -7.22 -5.19
N ALA A 127 -0.12 -8.49 -5.57
CA ALA A 127 1.17 -8.99 -6.04
C ALA A 127 1.49 -8.53 -7.47
N ARG A 128 0.46 -8.23 -8.27
CA ARG A 128 0.61 -7.89 -9.69
C ARG A 128 -0.14 -6.61 -10.02
N LEU A 129 0.49 -5.80 -10.86
CA LEU A 129 -0.13 -4.65 -11.50
C LEU A 129 -1.09 -5.10 -12.58
N GLY A 130 -2.03 -4.23 -12.90
CA GLY A 130 -2.98 -4.41 -13.97
C GLY A 130 -3.67 -3.08 -14.26
N ARG A 131 -4.57 -3.10 -15.24
CA ARG A 131 -5.43 -1.95 -15.57
C ARG A 131 -6.79 -2.12 -14.91
N LEU A 132 -7.25 -1.11 -14.18
CA LEU A 132 -8.59 -1.09 -13.60
C LEU A 132 -9.64 -0.93 -14.70
N SER A 133 -10.74 -1.67 -14.58
CA SER A 133 -11.94 -1.42 -15.37
C SER A 133 -12.53 -0.04 -15.03
N PRO A 134 -13.37 0.53 -15.90
CA PRO A 134 -13.95 1.86 -15.69
C PRO A 134 -14.65 2.01 -14.34
N ASP A 135 -15.42 0.99 -13.94
CA ASP A 135 -16.13 0.93 -12.66
C ASP A 135 -15.23 0.56 -11.46
N GLY A 136 -13.98 0.16 -11.73
CA GLY A 136 -13.03 -0.30 -10.72
C GLY A 136 -13.31 -1.71 -10.18
N ARG A 137 -14.25 -2.46 -10.75
CA ARG A 137 -14.58 -3.81 -10.30
C ARG A 137 -13.55 -4.85 -10.72
N PHE A 138 -12.96 -4.70 -11.90
CA PHE A 138 -12.05 -5.68 -12.47
C PHE A 138 -10.63 -5.13 -12.58
N LEU A 139 -9.65 -6.01 -12.42
CA LEU A 139 -8.25 -5.73 -12.70
C LEU A 139 -7.79 -6.63 -13.84
N ALA A 140 -7.52 -6.04 -15.00
CA ALA A 140 -6.98 -6.75 -16.15
C ALA A 140 -5.46 -6.86 -16.06
N GLN A 141 -4.97 -8.08 -16.25
CA GLN A 141 -3.57 -8.45 -16.31
C GLN A 141 -3.32 -9.22 -17.62
N PRO A 142 -2.06 -9.38 -18.07
CA PRO A 142 -1.77 -10.02 -19.35
C PRO A 142 -2.37 -11.41 -19.55
N ASP A 143 -2.52 -12.18 -18.46
CA ASP A 143 -2.96 -13.58 -18.47
C ASP A 143 -4.33 -13.81 -17.83
N ARG A 144 -4.99 -12.76 -17.33
CA ARG A 144 -6.25 -12.90 -16.57
C ARG A 144 -6.96 -11.57 -16.31
N ILE A 145 -8.23 -11.68 -15.99
CA ILE A 145 -9.06 -10.62 -15.39
C ILE A 145 -9.46 -11.09 -14.01
N VAL A 146 -9.23 -10.26 -13.00
CA VAL A 146 -9.61 -10.54 -11.62
C VAL A 146 -10.79 -9.67 -11.25
N ASP A 147 -11.90 -10.28 -10.83
CA ASP A 147 -12.99 -9.57 -10.17
C ASP A 147 -12.58 -9.22 -8.73
N LEU A 148 -12.41 -7.93 -8.44
CA LEU A 148 -11.96 -7.41 -7.16
C LEU A 148 -13.06 -7.42 -6.07
N SER A 149 -14.28 -7.80 -6.45
CA SER A 149 -15.44 -7.99 -5.56
C SER A 149 -15.71 -9.44 -5.19
N THR A 150 -15.24 -10.40 -5.99
CA THR A 150 -15.47 -11.84 -5.74
C THR A 150 -14.19 -12.70 -5.73
N ASN A 151 -13.05 -12.12 -6.13
CA ASN A 151 -11.82 -12.83 -6.48
C ASN A 151 -11.98 -13.86 -7.61
N ALA A 152 -13.09 -13.86 -8.35
CA ALA A 152 -13.25 -14.69 -9.53
C ALA A 152 -12.19 -14.29 -10.56
N VAL A 153 -11.64 -15.29 -11.24
CA VAL A 153 -10.59 -15.09 -12.24
C VAL A 153 -11.09 -15.61 -13.59
N VAL A 154 -11.09 -14.74 -14.58
CA VAL A 154 -11.31 -15.11 -15.99
C VAL A 154 -9.93 -15.20 -16.65
N PRO A 155 -9.48 -16.38 -17.11
CA PRO A 155 -8.19 -16.51 -17.77
C PRO A 155 -8.21 -15.80 -19.14
N ILE A 156 -7.09 -15.18 -19.51
CA ILE A 156 -6.85 -14.63 -20.85
C ILE A 156 -5.66 -15.38 -21.45
N ASP A 157 -5.70 -15.67 -22.75
CA ASP A 157 -4.54 -16.19 -23.46
C ASP A 157 -3.39 -15.16 -23.41
N ALA A 158 -2.30 -15.50 -22.72
CA ALA A 158 -1.15 -14.62 -22.56
C ALA A 158 -0.47 -14.26 -23.89
N SER A 159 -0.73 -14.99 -24.99
CA SER A 159 -0.23 -14.66 -26.33
C SER A 159 -0.86 -13.39 -26.90
N PHE A 160 -1.98 -12.92 -26.37
CA PHE A 160 -2.60 -11.65 -26.78
C PHE A 160 -1.76 -10.42 -26.40
N GLY A 161 -0.80 -10.56 -25.47
CA GLY A 161 0.18 -9.54 -25.13
C GLY A 161 -0.18 -8.72 -23.89
N SER A 162 -0.02 -7.39 -23.95
CA SER A 162 -0.26 -6.48 -22.83
C SER A 162 -1.62 -5.80 -22.92
N VAL A 163 -2.17 -5.43 -21.76
CA VAL A 163 -3.44 -4.70 -21.66
C VAL A 163 -3.26 -3.25 -22.10
N ALA A 164 -3.79 -2.91 -23.27
CA ALA A 164 -3.72 -1.58 -23.84
C ALA A 164 -4.86 -0.67 -23.36
N ASP A 165 -6.09 -1.16 -23.24
CA ASP A 165 -7.22 -0.38 -22.71
C ASP A 165 -8.44 -1.22 -22.30
N TRP A 166 -9.32 -0.63 -21.50
CA TRP A 166 -10.69 -1.11 -21.33
C TRP A 166 -11.64 -0.31 -22.22
N SER A 167 -12.62 -1.01 -22.79
CA SER A 167 -13.80 -0.38 -23.36
C SER A 167 -14.52 0.47 -22.30
N PRO A 168 -15.20 1.57 -22.68
CA PRO A 168 -15.86 2.47 -21.74
C PRO A 168 -16.93 1.79 -20.87
N ASP A 169 -17.58 0.74 -21.37
CA ASP A 169 -18.58 -0.04 -20.63
C ASP A 169 -17.98 -1.17 -19.78
N GLY A 170 -16.66 -1.36 -19.83
CA GLY A 170 -15.94 -2.38 -19.08
C GLY A 170 -16.17 -3.81 -19.57
N ARG A 171 -16.82 -4.03 -20.72
CA ARG A 171 -17.17 -5.38 -21.20
C ARG A 171 -16.09 -6.01 -22.07
N GLN A 172 -15.25 -5.18 -22.67
CA GLN A 172 -14.18 -5.59 -23.56
C GLN A 172 -12.82 -5.00 -23.13
N LEU A 173 -11.77 -5.74 -23.44
CA LEU A 173 -10.38 -5.38 -23.23
C LEU A 173 -9.65 -5.33 -24.56
N LEU A 174 -8.86 -4.28 -24.76
CA LEU A 174 -7.92 -4.21 -25.87
C LEU A 174 -6.57 -4.73 -25.41
N MET A 175 -6.11 -5.77 -26.06
CA MET A 175 -4.79 -6.37 -25.89
C MET A 175 -3.93 -6.05 -27.10
N THR A 176 -2.65 -5.75 -26.89
CA THR A 176 -1.69 -5.47 -27.96
C THR A 176 -0.42 -6.29 -27.79
N SER A 177 0.07 -6.82 -28.90
CA SER A 177 1.34 -7.52 -29.00
C SER A 177 2.11 -7.04 -30.23
N PRO A 178 3.41 -7.35 -30.33
CA PRO A 178 4.18 -7.12 -31.56
C PRO A 178 3.61 -7.82 -32.82
N THR A 179 2.67 -8.74 -32.65
CA THR A 179 2.08 -9.48 -33.77
C THR A 179 0.71 -8.93 -34.20
N GLY A 180 0.04 -8.14 -33.36
CA GLY A 180 -1.33 -7.69 -33.60
C GLY A 180 -2.06 -7.23 -32.34
N ALA A 181 -3.28 -6.74 -32.52
CA ALA A 181 -4.21 -6.40 -31.46
C ALA A 181 -5.35 -7.41 -31.36
N THR A 182 -5.90 -7.59 -30.16
CA THR A 182 -7.02 -8.49 -29.90
C THR A 182 -8.01 -7.79 -28.97
N VAL A 183 -9.30 -7.86 -29.31
CA VAL A 183 -10.38 -7.45 -28.41
C VAL A 183 -10.84 -8.68 -27.64
N VAL A 184 -10.77 -8.63 -26.32
CA VAL A 184 -11.10 -9.74 -25.42
C VAL A 184 -12.40 -9.42 -24.70
N GLU A 185 -13.37 -10.32 -24.75
CA GLU A 185 -14.58 -10.24 -23.94
C GLU A 185 -14.25 -10.51 -22.48
N ALA A 186 -14.55 -9.56 -21.60
CA ALA A 186 -14.13 -9.63 -20.21
C ALA A 186 -14.81 -10.76 -19.40
N ALA A 187 -16.03 -11.13 -19.78
CA ALA A 187 -16.79 -12.17 -19.09
C ALA A 187 -16.26 -13.59 -19.37
N THR A 188 -15.69 -13.81 -20.56
CA THR A 188 -15.31 -15.15 -21.05
C THR A 188 -13.80 -15.31 -21.25
N GLY A 189 -13.07 -14.21 -21.42
CA GLY A 189 -11.66 -14.22 -21.80
C GLY A 189 -11.42 -14.55 -23.27
N HIS A 190 -12.49 -14.69 -24.07
CA HIS A 190 -12.40 -14.99 -25.48
C HIS A 190 -11.94 -13.77 -26.27
N GLY A 191 -10.93 -13.96 -27.12
CA GLY A 191 -10.31 -12.90 -27.90
C GLY A 191 -10.58 -13.00 -29.40
N GLU A 192 -10.93 -11.88 -30.01
CA GLU A 192 -11.03 -11.71 -31.46
C GLU A 192 -9.93 -10.78 -31.96
N ARG A 193 -9.20 -11.22 -32.98
CA ARG A 193 -8.03 -10.49 -33.47
C ARG A 193 -8.45 -9.37 -34.41
N LEU A 194 -7.94 -8.17 -34.18
CA LEU A 194 -8.07 -7.05 -35.11
C LEU A 194 -7.03 -7.19 -36.22
N GLY A 195 -7.45 -7.02 -37.48
CA GLY A 195 -6.61 -7.21 -38.68
C GLY A 195 -5.54 -6.14 -38.92
N VAL A 196 -4.79 -5.75 -37.88
CA VAL A 196 -3.81 -4.65 -37.88
C VAL A 196 -2.45 -5.16 -37.44
N GLY A 197 -1.38 -4.54 -37.96
CA GLY A 197 0.02 -4.98 -37.92
C GLY A 197 0.64 -5.10 -36.52
N SER A 198 1.67 -4.31 -36.21
CA SER A 198 2.43 -4.42 -34.95
C SER A 198 2.20 -3.19 -34.06
N PRO A 199 1.04 -3.08 -33.39
CA PRO A 199 0.75 -1.95 -32.53
C PRO A 199 1.59 -1.98 -31.25
N SER A 200 2.11 -0.81 -30.88
CA SER A 200 2.81 -0.55 -29.61
C SER A 200 1.85 -0.23 -28.45
N GLY A 201 0.60 0.09 -28.76
CA GLY A 201 -0.48 0.36 -27.81
C GLY A 201 -1.76 0.74 -28.54
N GLY A 202 -2.80 1.06 -27.79
CA GLY A 202 -4.08 1.48 -28.36
C GLY A 202 -5.08 1.94 -27.30
N ALA A 203 -6.21 2.47 -27.78
CA ALA A 203 -7.29 2.97 -26.92
C ALA A 203 -8.66 2.80 -27.60
N PHE A 204 -9.67 2.47 -26.80
CA PHE A 204 -11.06 2.54 -27.25
C PHE A 204 -11.50 3.99 -27.40
N SER A 205 -12.34 4.26 -28.40
CA SER A 205 -13.07 5.52 -28.47
C SER A 205 -14.04 5.64 -27.28
N PRO A 206 -14.44 6.86 -26.86
CA PRO A 206 -15.36 7.05 -25.74
C PRO A 206 -16.73 6.40 -25.91
N ASP A 207 -17.15 6.13 -27.14
CA ASP A 207 -18.39 5.39 -27.47
C ASP A 207 -18.18 3.86 -27.54
N GLY A 208 -16.94 3.37 -27.41
CA GLY A 208 -16.58 1.96 -27.47
C GLY A 208 -16.63 1.33 -28.87
N ARG A 209 -17.03 2.08 -29.91
CA ARG A 209 -17.27 1.52 -31.24
C ARG A 209 -16.02 1.40 -32.11
N ARG A 210 -14.98 2.15 -31.79
CA ARG A 210 -13.73 2.18 -32.53
C ARG A 210 -12.55 1.94 -31.62
N VAL A 211 -11.48 1.41 -32.21
CA VAL A 211 -10.18 1.28 -31.56
C VAL A 211 -9.15 2.02 -32.36
N ALA A 212 -8.34 2.83 -31.70
CA ALA A 212 -7.14 3.44 -32.26
C ALA A 212 -5.92 2.60 -31.85
N LEU A 213 -5.14 2.16 -32.82
CA LEU A 213 -3.95 1.32 -32.64
C LEU A 213 -2.72 2.09 -33.10
N ALA A 214 -1.80 2.37 -32.17
CA ALA A 214 -0.58 3.11 -32.45
C ALA A 214 0.52 2.18 -32.97
N GLU A 215 0.85 2.31 -34.24
CA GLU A 215 1.98 1.65 -34.90
C GLU A 215 3.20 2.59 -34.87
N SER A 216 4.29 2.24 -35.55
CA SER A 216 5.55 3.01 -35.50
C SER A 216 5.45 4.46 -35.98
N ASP A 217 4.60 4.71 -36.97
CA ASP A 217 4.55 5.96 -37.75
C ASP A 217 3.11 6.42 -38.04
N GLN A 218 2.11 5.69 -37.55
CA GLN A 218 0.70 6.01 -37.74
C GLN A 218 -0.18 5.43 -36.64
N VAL A 219 -1.37 5.99 -36.50
CA VAL A 219 -2.47 5.38 -35.77
C VAL A 219 -3.48 4.83 -36.77
N THR A 220 -3.73 3.53 -36.71
CA THR A 220 -4.82 2.89 -37.47
C THR A 220 -6.06 2.86 -36.60
N VAL A 221 -7.16 3.45 -37.10
CA VAL A 221 -8.48 3.39 -36.47
C VAL A 221 -9.29 2.29 -37.12
N VAL A 222 -9.82 1.37 -36.32
CA VAL A 222 -10.66 0.26 -36.77
C VAL A 222 -12.01 0.25 -36.06
N ASP A 223 -13.00 -0.38 -36.67
CA ASP A 223 -14.23 -0.78 -35.98
C ASP A 223 -13.90 -1.85 -34.93
N ALA A 224 -14.42 -1.70 -33.71
CA ALA A 224 -14.12 -2.57 -32.60
C ALA A 224 -14.76 -3.97 -32.73
N ALA A 225 -15.87 -4.08 -33.46
CA ALA A 225 -16.63 -5.32 -33.61
C ALA A 225 -16.20 -6.10 -34.86
N THR A 226 -15.84 -5.42 -35.96
CA THR A 226 -15.47 -6.10 -37.21
C THR A 226 -13.96 -6.11 -37.47
N GLY A 227 -13.20 -5.21 -36.82
CA GLY A 227 -11.78 -5.00 -37.10
C GLY A 227 -11.49 -4.28 -38.42
N ASP A 228 -12.52 -3.79 -39.12
CA ASP A 228 -12.36 -3.10 -40.39
C ASP A 228 -11.69 -1.73 -40.20
N ALA A 229 -10.68 -1.44 -41.03
CA ALA A 229 -9.98 -0.17 -40.97
C ALA A 229 -10.84 0.98 -41.49
N ALA A 230 -11.02 2.00 -40.64
CA ALA A 230 -11.79 3.21 -40.94
C ALA A 230 -10.89 4.39 -41.32
N ALA A 231 -9.73 4.55 -40.68
CA ALA A 231 -8.82 5.66 -40.95
C ALA A 231 -7.36 5.30 -40.59
N ARG A 232 -6.41 5.99 -41.21
CA ARG A 232 -4.99 5.97 -40.84
C ARG A 232 -4.49 7.39 -40.66
N VAL A 233 -3.90 7.67 -39.51
CA VAL A 233 -3.44 9.00 -39.13
C VAL A 233 -1.93 8.96 -38.90
N PRO A 234 -1.11 9.48 -39.82
CA PRO A 234 0.34 9.46 -39.69
C PRO A 234 0.81 10.38 -38.55
N TYR A 235 1.89 9.98 -37.87
CA TYR A 235 2.52 10.79 -36.83
C TYR A 235 4.04 10.59 -36.82
N GLY A 236 4.78 11.60 -36.37
CA GLY A 236 6.25 11.60 -36.39
C GLY A 236 6.90 11.23 -35.05
N ALA A 237 8.23 11.07 -35.04
CA ALA A 237 9.00 10.68 -33.84
C ALA A 237 8.88 11.64 -32.63
N TRP A 238 8.47 12.89 -32.87
CA TRP A 238 8.20 13.89 -31.83
C TRP A 238 6.84 13.69 -31.15
N GLN A 239 5.97 12.89 -31.75
CA GLN A 239 4.61 12.65 -31.31
C GLN A 239 4.51 11.28 -30.65
N ARG A 240 3.70 11.20 -29.60
CA ARG A 240 3.29 9.93 -28.99
C ARG A 240 1.78 9.90 -28.91
N PHE A 241 1.16 8.84 -29.41
CA PHE A 241 -0.28 8.66 -29.30
C PHE A 241 -0.71 8.61 -27.83
N ALA A 242 -1.76 9.35 -27.49
CA ALA A 242 -2.28 9.46 -26.13
C ALA A 242 -3.66 8.82 -25.95
N GLY A 243 -4.49 8.82 -26.99
CA GLY A 243 -5.88 8.39 -26.91
C GLY A 243 -6.81 9.28 -27.72
N TRP A 244 -8.08 9.27 -27.33
CA TRP A 244 -9.15 10.01 -27.97
C TRP A 244 -9.49 11.29 -27.19
N ASP A 245 -10.02 12.28 -27.90
CA ASP A 245 -10.74 13.37 -27.26
C ASP A 245 -12.07 12.90 -26.67
N ALA A 246 -12.69 13.73 -25.82
CA ALA A 246 -13.94 13.38 -25.13
C ALA A 246 -15.09 13.01 -26.08
N THR A 247 -15.06 13.51 -27.32
CA THR A 247 -16.12 13.29 -28.32
C THR A 247 -15.90 12.03 -29.15
N GLY A 248 -14.67 11.50 -29.17
CA GLY A 248 -14.27 10.43 -30.09
C GLY A 248 -14.08 10.87 -31.54
N GLY A 249 -14.15 12.18 -31.84
CA GLY A 249 -13.92 12.70 -33.19
C GLY A 249 -12.44 12.86 -33.54
N ARG A 250 -11.61 13.09 -32.53
CA ARG A 250 -10.19 13.43 -32.70
C ARG A 250 -9.28 12.49 -31.91
N LEU A 251 -8.11 12.21 -32.48
CA LEU A 251 -6.99 11.58 -31.78
C LEU A 251 -6.12 12.65 -31.15
N ILE A 252 -5.47 12.28 -30.04
CA ILE A 252 -4.60 13.17 -29.28
C ILE A 252 -3.20 12.62 -29.31
N PHE A 253 -2.26 13.53 -29.56
CA PHE A 253 -0.85 13.28 -29.56
C PHE A 253 -0.16 14.18 -28.55
N LEU A 254 0.76 13.60 -27.80
CA LEU A 254 1.73 14.34 -27.00
C LEU A 254 2.91 14.70 -27.89
N VAL A 255 3.16 15.99 -28.03
CA VAL A 255 4.30 16.50 -28.80
C VAL A 255 5.42 16.84 -27.83
N ALA A 256 6.57 16.20 -27.97
CA ALA A 256 7.78 16.56 -27.24
C ALA A 256 8.38 17.86 -27.80
N GLU A 257 9.06 18.64 -26.96
CA GLU A 257 9.58 19.95 -27.37
C GLU A 257 11.11 20.04 -27.38
N GLN A 258 11.84 19.20 -26.64
CA GLN A 258 13.31 19.29 -26.55
C GLN A 258 14.00 18.19 -27.38
N CYS A 259 13.46 16.98 -27.34
CA CYS A 259 14.03 15.77 -27.93
C CYS A 259 12.89 14.84 -28.33
N PRO A 260 12.99 14.08 -29.44
CA PRO A 260 12.03 13.03 -29.77
C PRO A 260 11.88 12.03 -28.62
N TRP A 261 10.68 11.50 -28.41
CA TRP A 261 10.38 10.64 -27.25
C TRP A 261 11.29 9.42 -27.14
N SER A 262 11.66 8.82 -28.27
CA SER A 262 12.52 7.64 -28.31
C SER A 262 14.00 7.95 -28.14
N GLU A 263 14.42 9.18 -28.44
CA GLU A 263 15.83 9.60 -28.47
C GLU A 263 16.24 10.36 -27.20
N CYS A 264 15.29 10.78 -26.38
CA CYS A 264 15.62 11.64 -25.26
C CYS A 264 16.50 10.95 -24.21
N GLY A 265 17.69 11.52 -24.00
CA GLY A 265 18.69 10.97 -23.07
C GLY A 265 19.44 9.74 -23.60
N ARG A 266 19.20 9.31 -24.85
CA ARG A 266 19.88 8.15 -25.46
C ARG A 266 21.39 8.37 -25.60
N ASP A 267 21.79 9.60 -25.95
CA ASP A 267 23.20 10.00 -26.11
C ASP A 267 23.82 10.57 -24.83
N ALA A 268 23.13 10.45 -23.69
CA ALA A 268 23.64 10.96 -22.43
C ALA A 268 24.87 10.15 -21.97
N THR A 269 25.95 10.86 -21.66
CA THR A 269 27.22 10.25 -21.22
C THR A 269 27.17 9.70 -19.78
N SER A 270 26.11 10.01 -19.03
CA SER A 270 25.89 9.52 -17.67
C SER A 270 24.41 9.43 -17.35
N ARG A 271 24.05 8.64 -16.33
CA ARG A 271 22.68 8.55 -15.81
C ARG A 271 22.15 9.91 -15.35
N ASP A 272 22.97 10.70 -14.67
CA ASP A 272 22.56 12.02 -14.16
C ASP A 272 22.28 12.99 -15.30
N SER A 273 23.09 12.93 -16.37
CA SER A 273 22.86 13.69 -17.59
C SER A 273 21.55 13.28 -18.28
N ALA A 274 21.24 11.98 -18.33
CA ALA A 274 19.99 11.47 -18.90
C ALA A 274 18.78 11.95 -18.09
N LEU A 275 18.84 11.84 -16.76
CA LEU A 275 17.78 12.31 -15.86
C LEU A 275 17.59 13.83 -15.95
N ALA A 276 18.67 14.60 -16.08
CA ALA A 276 18.59 16.05 -16.26
C ALA A 276 17.93 16.45 -17.60
N LEU A 277 18.17 15.69 -18.68
CA LEU A 277 17.49 15.90 -19.96
C LEU A 277 15.99 15.56 -19.85
N LEU A 278 15.66 14.41 -19.27
CA LEU A 278 14.28 14.02 -19.02
C LEU A 278 13.53 15.03 -18.14
N ALA A 279 14.19 15.59 -17.12
CA ALA A 279 13.61 16.62 -16.26
C ALA A 279 13.36 17.97 -16.97
N ARG A 280 14.08 18.23 -18.07
CA ARG A 280 13.88 19.42 -18.90
C ARG A 280 12.86 19.20 -20.02
N GLN A 281 12.53 17.94 -20.32
CA GLN A 281 11.55 17.61 -21.34
C GLN A 281 10.21 18.26 -21.00
N ARG A 282 9.61 18.84 -22.03
CA ARG A 282 8.33 19.52 -22.05
C ARG A 282 7.48 18.95 -23.15
N TRP A 283 6.18 19.19 -23.02
CA TRP A 283 5.21 18.68 -23.95
C TRP A 283 3.99 19.57 -24.07
N HIS A 284 3.28 19.39 -25.18
CA HIS A 284 1.96 19.93 -25.44
C HIS A 284 1.08 18.93 -26.19
N LEU A 285 -0.19 19.25 -26.30
CA LEU A 285 -1.22 18.46 -26.96
C LEU A 285 -1.39 18.90 -28.42
N ARG A 286 -1.48 17.91 -29.30
CA ARG A 286 -1.94 18.05 -30.67
C ARG A 286 -3.16 17.19 -30.89
N PHE A 287 -4.16 17.76 -31.54
CA PHE A 287 -5.40 17.09 -31.89
C PHE A 287 -5.41 16.84 -33.39
N VAL A 288 -5.83 15.64 -33.82
CA VAL A 288 -5.98 15.31 -35.22
C VAL A 288 -7.36 14.73 -35.45
N ASP A 289 -8.14 15.34 -36.33
CA ASP A 289 -9.46 14.88 -36.72
C ASP A 289 -9.38 13.59 -37.53
N VAL A 290 -10.15 12.59 -37.12
CA VAL A 290 -10.06 11.25 -37.73
C VAL A 290 -10.65 11.22 -39.13
N ALA A 291 -11.69 12.01 -39.40
CA ALA A 291 -12.39 12.01 -40.68
C ALA A 291 -11.64 12.81 -41.76
N THR A 292 -11.01 13.92 -41.36
CA THR A 292 -10.41 14.89 -42.28
C THR A 292 -8.88 14.87 -42.27
N GLY A 293 -8.26 14.30 -41.21
CA GLY A 293 -6.82 14.40 -40.98
C GLY A 293 -6.35 15.80 -40.56
N ALA A 294 -7.27 16.76 -40.38
CA ALA A 294 -6.93 18.12 -39.98
C ALA A 294 -6.31 18.11 -38.58
N ALA A 295 -5.12 18.69 -38.45
CA ALA A 295 -4.39 18.77 -37.20
C ALA A 295 -4.46 20.18 -36.60
N THR A 296 -4.53 20.25 -35.27
CA THR A 296 -4.50 21.50 -34.51
C THR A 296 -3.64 21.30 -33.27
N ASP A 297 -2.60 22.10 -33.14
CA ASP A 297 -1.79 22.15 -31.91
C ASP A 297 -2.49 23.07 -30.90
N GLU A 298 -2.40 22.74 -29.61
CA GLU A 298 -2.85 23.66 -28.57
C GLU A 298 -1.94 24.89 -28.48
N SER A 299 -2.49 26.02 -28.05
CA SER A 299 -1.71 27.26 -27.88
C SER A 299 -0.70 27.21 -26.74
N ARG A 300 -0.90 26.34 -25.75
CA ARG A 300 -0.06 26.22 -24.56
C ARG A 300 1.04 25.19 -24.78
N THR A 301 2.28 25.66 -24.81
CA THR A 301 3.48 24.81 -24.86
C THR A 301 4.20 24.76 -23.52
N GLY A 302 5.14 23.83 -23.37
CA GLY A 302 6.10 23.86 -22.27
C GLY A 302 5.66 23.19 -20.97
N ARG A 303 4.65 22.30 -20.97
CA ARG A 303 4.22 21.64 -19.72
C ARG A 303 5.34 20.76 -19.17
N SER A 304 5.56 20.83 -17.85
CA SER A 304 6.56 20.02 -17.15
C SER A 304 6.02 18.62 -16.82
N GLY A 305 6.94 17.72 -16.45
CA GLY A 305 6.60 16.39 -15.96
C GLY A 305 6.41 15.40 -17.09
N TRP A 306 6.58 14.12 -16.79
CA TRP A 306 6.42 13.03 -17.74
C TRP A 306 4.93 12.67 -17.83
N PRO A 307 4.26 12.89 -18.98
CA PRO A 307 2.87 12.49 -19.13
C PRO A 307 2.84 10.97 -19.28
N ASP A 308 2.30 10.22 -18.32
CA ASP A 308 2.26 8.76 -18.41
C ASP A 308 1.07 8.30 -19.24
N ARG A 309 -0.13 8.78 -18.90
CA ARG A 309 -1.37 8.29 -19.50
C ARG A 309 -2.52 9.27 -19.36
N LEU A 310 -3.33 9.35 -20.42
CA LEU A 310 -4.66 9.95 -20.41
C LEU A 310 -5.65 8.94 -19.82
N ILE A 311 -6.28 9.28 -18.69
CA ILE A 311 -7.20 8.36 -17.99
C ILE A 311 -8.67 8.62 -18.30
N GLY A 312 -9.01 9.84 -18.70
CA GLY A 312 -10.37 10.20 -19.08
C GLY A 312 -10.54 11.71 -19.27
N TRP A 313 -11.80 12.13 -19.33
CA TRP A 313 -12.20 13.51 -19.54
C TRP A 313 -13.25 13.91 -18.52
N HIS A 314 -13.19 15.17 -18.08
CA HIS A 314 -14.22 15.78 -17.24
C HIS A 314 -14.26 17.28 -17.46
N ASP A 315 -15.45 17.85 -17.66
CA ASP A 315 -15.67 19.29 -17.85
C ASP A 315 -14.68 19.95 -18.84
N GLY A 316 -14.51 19.31 -20.00
CA GLY A 316 -13.62 19.76 -21.08
C GLY A 316 -12.12 19.65 -20.78
N ALA A 317 -11.73 19.15 -19.61
CA ALA A 317 -10.34 18.88 -19.25
C ALA A 317 -9.98 17.43 -19.54
N ALA A 318 -8.81 17.23 -20.14
CA ALA A 318 -8.16 15.94 -20.22
C ALA A 318 -7.55 15.62 -18.85
N ILE A 319 -7.85 14.46 -18.28
CA ILE A 319 -7.31 14.06 -16.99
C ILE A 319 -6.13 13.11 -17.21
N TRP A 320 -4.97 13.51 -16.70
CA TRP A 320 -3.69 12.87 -16.93
C TRP A 320 -3.09 12.32 -15.65
N ILE A 321 -2.39 11.20 -15.77
CA ILE A 321 -1.38 10.79 -14.80
C ILE A 321 -0.03 11.28 -15.28
N VAL A 322 0.69 11.97 -14.39
CA VAL A 322 1.98 12.61 -14.65
C VAL A 322 2.99 12.20 -13.57
N ASP A 323 4.21 11.88 -14.00
CA ASP A 323 5.33 11.38 -13.17
C ASP A 323 4.98 10.11 -12.36
N GLY A 324 4.03 9.30 -12.85
CA GLY A 324 3.57 8.06 -12.23
C GLY A 324 2.78 8.22 -10.95
N ARG A 325 2.54 9.45 -10.48
CA ARG A 325 2.02 9.72 -9.12
C ARG A 325 1.03 10.88 -9.03
N THR A 326 0.99 11.78 -10.01
CA THR A 326 0.18 13.00 -9.93
C THR A 326 -0.98 12.92 -10.89
N ILE A 327 -2.20 13.25 -10.45
CA ILE A 327 -3.36 13.37 -11.32
C ILE A 327 -3.57 14.85 -11.64
N GLN A 328 -3.59 15.21 -12.91
CA GLN A 328 -3.71 16.58 -13.37
C GLN A 328 -4.88 16.74 -14.35
N ALA A 329 -5.67 17.79 -14.17
CA ALA A 329 -6.60 18.29 -15.17
C ALA A 329 -5.86 19.23 -16.13
N VAL A 330 -5.98 18.93 -17.42
CA VAL A 330 -5.31 19.66 -18.49
C VAL A 330 -6.37 20.16 -19.46
N ARG A 331 -6.66 21.46 -19.39
CA ARG A 331 -7.49 22.14 -20.40
C ARG A 331 -6.60 22.70 -21.51
N PRO A 332 -7.03 22.60 -22.79
CA PRO A 332 -6.32 23.22 -23.88
C PRO A 332 -6.11 24.72 -23.63
N GLY A 333 -4.86 25.20 -23.72
CA GLY A 333 -4.54 26.61 -23.51
C GLY A 333 -4.33 27.04 -22.04
N GLU A 334 -4.72 26.23 -21.06
CA GLU A 334 -4.60 26.55 -19.63
C GLU A 334 -3.41 25.84 -18.96
N PRO A 335 -2.92 26.36 -17.81
CA PRO A 335 -2.03 25.61 -16.93
C PRO A 335 -2.69 24.31 -16.44
N ALA A 336 -1.88 23.27 -16.23
CA ALA A 336 -2.37 22.03 -15.62
C ALA A 336 -2.73 22.28 -14.14
N ALA A 337 -3.90 21.81 -13.73
CA ALA A 337 -4.36 21.87 -12.35
C ALA A 337 -4.18 20.49 -11.69
N VAL A 338 -3.52 20.45 -10.54
CA VAL A 338 -3.34 19.20 -9.78
C VAL A 338 -4.64 18.85 -9.07
N LEU A 339 -5.17 17.65 -9.36
CA LEU A 339 -6.39 17.12 -8.75
C LEU A 339 -6.09 16.19 -7.58
N ALA A 340 -5.02 15.40 -7.69
CA ALA A 340 -4.56 14.51 -6.63
C ALA A 340 -3.05 14.29 -6.70
N GLU A 341 -2.43 14.12 -5.54
CA GLU A 341 -1.00 13.82 -5.38
C GLU A 341 -0.83 12.49 -4.66
N GLY A 342 -0.20 11.54 -5.34
CA GLY A 342 0.23 10.29 -4.76
C GLY A 342 1.62 10.38 -4.11
N PRO A 343 2.10 9.26 -3.55
CA PRO A 343 3.36 9.19 -2.83
C PRO A 343 4.55 9.62 -3.69
N SER A 344 5.56 10.23 -3.07
CA SER A 344 6.77 10.71 -3.76
C SER A 344 7.56 9.63 -4.53
N ARG A 345 7.38 8.35 -4.16
CA ARG A 345 7.99 7.18 -4.80
C ARG A 345 6.96 6.22 -5.38
N ALA A 346 5.77 6.72 -5.67
CA ALA A 346 4.80 5.94 -6.42
C ALA A 346 5.23 5.84 -7.88
N GLU A 347 5.07 4.65 -8.44
CA GLU A 347 5.21 4.40 -9.87
C GLU A 347 3.90 3.77 -10.37
N GLN A 348 3.55 4.00 -11.63
CA GLN A 348 2.42 3.34 -12.31
C GLN A 348 1.09 3.41 -11.52
N LEU A 349 0.55 4.62 -11.38
CA LEU A 349 -0.81 4.88 -10.87
C LEU A 349 -1.89 4.53 -11.91
N ASP A 350 -3.02 4.00 -11.44
CA ASP A 350 -4.26 3.83 -12.19
C ASP A 350 -5.47 4.21 -11.31
N VAL A 351 -6.55 4.63 -11.96
CA VAL A 351 -7.77 5.13 -11.34
C VAL A 351 -8.97 4.64 -12.14
N ALA A 352 -10.04 4.24 -11.45
CA ALA A 352 -11.30 3.88 -12.07
C ALA A 352 -11.84 5.06 -12.91
N ARG A 353 -11.98 4.84 -14.23
CA ARG A 353 -12.36 5.87 -15.21
C ARG A 353 -13.71 6.51 -14.90
N ASP A 354 -14.66 5.78 -14.31
CA ASP A 354 -15.99 6.30 -13.99
C ASP A 354 -15.94 7.43 -12.95
N LEU A 355 -15.00 7.34 -11.99
CA LEU A 355 -14.79 8.42 -11.02
C LEU A 355 -14.23 9.67 -11.69
N VAL A 356 -13.37 9.49 -12.70
CA VAL A 356 -12.82 10.58 -13.50
C VAL A 356 -13.94 11.27 -14.28
N VAL A 357 -14.73 10.51 -15.04
CA VAL A 357 -15.84 11.03 -15.87
C VAL A 357 -16.88 11.75 -15.00
N ALA A 358 -17.19 11.18 -13.83
CA ALA A 358 -18.11 11.76 -12.87
C ALA A 358 -17.54 12.97 -12.09
N GLY A 359 -16.29 13.36 -12.33
CA GLY A 359 -15.67 14.50 -11.63
C GLY A 359 -15.45 14.28 -10.15
N ARG A 360 -15.36 13.02 -9.71
CA ARG A 360 -15.27 12.63 -8.30
C ARG A 360 -13.84 12.76 -7.81
N PHE A 361 -13.40 14.00 -7.63
CA PHE A 361 -12.12 14.37 -7.03
C PHE A 361 -12.33 15.16 -5.74
N GLY A 362 -11.29 15.27 -4.94
CA GLY A 362 -11.34 16.06 -3.71
C GLY A 362 -11.95 15.33 -2.52
N GLY A 363 -11.93 13.98 -2.54
CA GLY A 363 -12.26 13.16 -1.39
C GLY A 363 -11.33 13.43 -0.20
N PRO A 364 -11.68 12.93 1.00
CA PRO A 364 -10.86 13.10 2.20
C PRO A 364 -9.46 12.54 1.98
N ASP A 365 -8.45 13.27 2.46
CA ASP A 365 -7.06 12.81 2.34
C ASP A 365 -6.89 11.46 3.04
N LEU A 366 -6.32 10.52 2.30
CA LEU A 366 -5.95 9.21 2.82
C LEU A 366 -4.51 9.29 3.30
N ASP A 367 -4.28 10.18 4.26
CA ASP A 367 -3.05 10.24 5.02
C ASP A 367 -3.07 9.10 6.02
N ALA A 368 -1.99 8.34 6.14
CA ALA A 368 -1.82 7.49 7.31
C ALA A 368 -1.50 8.41 8.51
N PRO A 369 -2.43 8.71 9.44
CA PRO A 369 -2.20 9.70 10.49
C PRO A 369 -0.92 9.37 11.28
N LEU A 370 -0.11 10.38 11.58
CA LEU A 370 1.12 10.27 12.37
C LEU A 370 0.89 9.93 13.86
N THR A 371 -0.33 9.59 14.26
CA THR A 371 -0.65 9.24 15.64
C THR A 371 -0.98 7.76 15.74
N PRO A 372 0.06 6.93 15.97
CA PRO A 372 0.15 6.28 17.27
C PRO A 372 1.56 6.32 17.90
N LEU A 373 2.49 7.12 17.36
CA LEU A 373 3.88 7.19 17.86
C LEU A 373 4.02 7.63 19.33
N ARG A 374 2.96 8.18 19.96
CA ARG A 374 2.97 8.55 21.39
C ARG A 374 2.35 7.51 22.34
N GLU A 375 1.53 6.57 21.87
CA GLU A 375 0.84 5.61 22.77
C GLU A 375 1.48 4.23 22.76
N GLU A 376 2.01 3.78 21.63
CA GLU A 376 2.59 2.43 21.53
C GLU A 376 4.02 2.37 22.11
N TRP A 377 4.79 3.46 21.96
CA TRP A 377 6.05 3.59 22.67
C TRP A 377 5.85 3.77 24.17
N ARG A 378 4.71 4.28 24.66
CA ARG A 378 4.42 4.24 26.10
C ARG A 378 4.30 2.80 26.58
N TRP A 379 3.71 1.91 25.78
CA TRP A 379 3.65 0.49 26.07
C TRP A 379 5.03 -0.16 26.08
N LEU A 380 5.82 0.04 25.03
CA LEU A 380 7.18 -0.51 24.97
C LEU A 380 8.08 0.07 26.07
N LEU A 381 8.04 1.38 26.31
CA LEU A 381 8.80 2.03 27.38
C LEU A 381 8.31 1.61 28.77
N ALA A 382 7.00 1.39 28.97
CA ALA A 382 6.46 0.87 30.23
C ALA A 382 6.86 -0.58 30.46
N VAL A 383 6.82 -1.44 29.43
CA VAL A 383 7.28 -2.83 29.50
C VAL A 383 8.78 -2.88 29.79
N VAL A 384 9.59 -2.10 29.06
CA VAL A 384 11.04 -2.00 29.28
C VAL A 384 11.34 -1.46 30.67
N ALA A 385 10.67 -0.39 31.12
CA ALA A 385 10.85 0.15 32.46
C ALA A 385 10.46 -0.85 33.56
N THR A 386 9.40 -1.64 33.34
CA THR A 386 8.97 -2.69 34.26
C THR A 386 9.99 -3.82 34.32
N LEU A 387 10.52 -4.27 33.18
CA LEU A 387 11.56 -5.29 33.11
C LEU A 387 12.86 -4.81 33.79
N VAL A 388 13.26 -3.55 33.58
CA VAL A 388 14.42 -2.93 34.23
C VAL A 388 14.20 -2.84 35.75
N ALA A 389 13.01 -2.46 36.20
CA ALA A 389 12.68 -2.40 37.63
C ALA A 389 12.71 -3.80 38.29
N VAL A 390 12.17 -4.83 37.63
CA VAL A 390 12.20 -6.22 38.11
C VAL A 390 13.64 -6.75 38.17
N ALA A 391 14.44 -6.49 37.14
CA ALA A 391 15.86 -6.86 37.11
C ALA A 391 16.65 -6.14 38.22
N GLY A 392 16.42 -4.84 38.41
CA GLY A 392 17.04 -4.05 39.48
C GLY A 392 16.67 -4.56 40.87
N LEU A 393 15.41 -4.94 41.08
CA LEU A 393 14.94 -5.52 42.34
C LEU A 393 15.57 -6.89 42.61
N ALA A 394 15.68 -7.74 41.58
CA ALA A 394 16.34 -9.05 41.69
C ALA A 394 17.82 -8.92 42.04
N VAL A 395 18.52 -7.94 41.46
CA VAL A 395 19.92 -7.63 41.79
C VAL A 395 20.04 -7.08 43.22
N ALA A 396 19.14 -6.19 43.65
CA ALA A 396 19.14 -5.64 45.00
C ALA A 396 18.84 -6.71 46.08
N VAL A 397 17.96 -7.67 45.79
CA VAL A 397 17.68 -8.82 46.67
C VAL A 397 18.90 -9.77 46.75
N ARG A 398 19.62 -9.96 45.64
CA ARG A 398 20.88 -10.75 45.62
C ARG A 398 22.04 -10.06 46.34
N ARG A 399 22.11 -8.72 46.33
CA ARG A 399 23.23 -7.95 46.90
C ARG A 399 23.08 -7.58 48.38
N ARG A 400 21.99 -7.94 49.07
CA ARG A 400 21.88 -7.67 50.53
C ARG A 400 22.85 -8.55 51.31
N PRO A 401 23.92 -8.00 51.94
CA PRO A 401 24.80 -8.79 52.77
C PRO A 401 24.04 -9.18 54.03
N LEU A 402 24.18 -10.43 54.46
CA LEU A 402 23.72 -10.91 55.76
C LEU A 402 24.57 -10.25 56.86
N THR A 403 24.28 -9.00 57.24
CA THR A 403 24.86 -8.36 58.42
C THR A 403 24.21 -8.91 59.69
N GLY A 404 24.61 -10.13 60.06
CA GLY A 404 24.39 -10.68 61.38
C GLY A 404 25.35 -10.02 62.39
N ARG A 405 24.99 -8.85 62.92
CA ARG A 405 25.70 -8.22 64.03
C ARG A 405 25.45 -9.05 65.29
N ARG A 406 26.39 -9.94 65.66
CA ARG A 406 26.42 -10.57 67.00
C ARG A 406 26.76 -9.47 68.01
N ARG A 407 25.78 -9.04 68.82
CA ARG A 407 26.03 -8.38 70.09
C ARG A 407 26.31 -9.48 71.13
N THR A 408 27.52 -9.56 71.64
CA THR A 408 27.85 -10.28 72.87
C THR A 408 27.27 -9.51 74.07
N PRO A 409 26.68 -10.19 75.07
CA PRO A 409 26.30 -9.54 76.34
C PRO A 409 27.53 -9.41 77.26
N PRO A 410 27.54 -8.45 78.20
CA PRO A 410 28.61 -8.35 79.19
C PRO A 410 28.46 -9.45 80.25
N HIS A 411 29.59 -10.00 80.70
CA HIS A 411 29.64 -10.85 81.90
C HIS A 411 29.57 -9.99 83.17
N PRO A 412 28.90 -10.44 84.24
CA PRO A 412 28.91 -9.76 85.53
C PRO A 412 30.09 -10.22 86.41
N THR A 413 30.66 -9.23 87.11
CA THR A 413 31.61 -9.23 88.24
C THR A 413 32.89 -10.03 88.12
#